data_AF-A0A3D5IB70-F1
#
_entry.id   AF-A0A3D5IB70-F1
#
_cell.length_a   1.000
_cell.length_b   1.000
_cell.length_c   1.000
_cell.angle_alpha   90.00
_cell.angle_beta   90.00
_cell.angle_gamma   90.00
#
_symmetry.space_group_name_H-M   'P 1'
#
loop_
_entity.id
_entity.type
_entity.pdbx_description
1 polymer ?
#
loop_
_entity_poly.entity_id
_entity_poly.type
_entity_poly.pdbx_seq_one_letter_code
_entity_poly.pdbx_strand_id
1 'polypeptide(L)' 'MKQTMTDKGSVGSVEFSDADGVFFGKVQGVRSLISYEGETREALQADFRKVIDAYLELCQEKS' A
#
# COMPACT_ATOMS: atom_id res chain seq x y z
N MET A 1 -10.19 10.59 11.54
CA MET A 1 -8.82 10.12 11.88
C MET A 1 -8.23 9.50 10.62
N LYS A 2 -7.03 9.92 10.19
CA LYS A 2 -6.35 9.29 9.05
C LYS A 2 -5.53 8.13 9.59
N GLN A 3 -5.78 6.92 9.13
CA GLN A 3 -4.99 5.75 9.46
C GLN A 3 -3.92 5.55 8.40
N THR A 4 -2.73 5.15 8.82
CA THR A 4 -1.58 4.94 7.93
C THR A 4 -0.85 3.67 8.32
N MET A 5 -0.19 3.07 7.33
CA MET A 5 0.71 1.94 7.51
C MET A 5 2.12 2.30 7.07
N THR A 6 3.12 1.60 7.60
CA THR A 6 4.52 1.86 7.30
C THR A 6 5.29 0.56 7.11
N ASP A 7 6.05 0.44 6.02
CA ASP A 7 6.95 -0.68 5.74
C ASP A 7 8.15 -0.16 4.93
N LYS A 8 9.37 -0.58 5.30
CA LYS A 8 10.63 -0.17 4.66
C LYS A 8 10.78 1.35 4.44
N GLY A 9 10.28 2.15 5.38
CA GLY A 9 10.31 3.62 5.30
C GLY A 9 9.28 4.23 4.36
N SER A 10 8.47 3.42 3.68
CA SER A 10 7.32 3.87 2.90
C SER A 10 6.10 4.03 3.80
N VAL A 11 5.26 5.03 3.49
CA VAL A 11 4.01 5.30 4.20
C VAL A 11 2.84 5.04 3.26
N GLY A 12 1.79 4.39 3.74
CA GLY A 12 0.58 4.12 2.97
C GLY A 12 -0.67 4.61 3.70
N SER A 13 -1.68 5.09 2.97
CA SER A 13 -2.99 5.44 3.55
C SER A 13 -3.82 4.19 3.88
N VAL A 14 -4.74 4.29 4.83
CA VAL A 14 -5.72 3.24 5.11
C VAL A 14 -7.11 3.84 5.12
N GLU A 15 -7.95 3.32 4.24
CA GLU A 15 -9.36 3.66 4.08
C GLU A 15 -10.18 2.37 4.03
N PHE A 16 -11.46 2.45 4.35
CA PHE A 16 -12.39 1.30 4.29
C PHE A 16 -13.54 1.66 3.36
N SER A 17 -13.83 0.78 2.40
CA SER A 17 -14.99 0.90 1.52
C SER A 17 -16.15 0.11 2.13
N ASP A 18 -17.20 0.81 2.57
CA ASP A 18 -18.43 0.16 3.06
C ASP A 18 -19.19 -0.54 1.93
N ALA A 19 -19.07 -0.02 0.70
CA ALA A 19 -19.73 -0.60 -0.48
C ALA A 19 -19.13 -1.95 -0.88
N ASP A 20 -17.81 -2.09 -0.75
CA ASP A 20 -17.07 -3.28 -1.18
C ASP A 20 -16.64 -4.17 -0.01
N GLY A 21 -16.80 -3.70 1.23
CA GLY A 21 -16.40 -4.44 2.43
C GLY A 21 -14.88 -4.61 2.58
N VAL A 22 -14.07 -3.77 1.93
CA VAL A 22 -12.62 -3.95 1.83
C VAL A 22 -11.85 -2.76 2.39
N PHE A 23 -10.69 -3.01 2.99
CA PHE A 23 -9.72 -1.97 3.26
C PHE A 23 -8.89 -1.71 2.00
N PHE A 24 -8.59 -0.45 1.74
CA PHE A 24 -7.74 -0.05 0.62
C PHE A 24 -6.84 1.11 0.99
N GLY A 25 -5.79 1.29 0.21
CA GLY A 25 -4.84 2.36 0.44
C GLY A 25 -3.92 2.59 -0.74
N LYS A 26 -3.10 3.63 -0.62
CA LYS A 26 -2.06 3.93 -1.59
C LYS A 26 -0.78 4.37 -0.92
N VAL A 27 0.34 4.04 -1.57
CA VAL A 27 1.67 4.48 -1.14
C VAL A 27 1.77 5.99 -1.31
N GLN A 28 2.30 6.66 -0.29
CA GLN A 28 2.49 8.10 -0.25
C GLN A 28 3.95 8.46 -0.56
N GLY A 29 4.16 9.64 -1.15
CA GLY A 29 5.50 10.16 -1.44
C GLY A 29 6.17 9.54 -2.67
N VAL A 30 5.47 8.70 -3.43
CA VAL A 30 5.92 8.14 -4.71
C VAL A 30 5.23 8.85 -5.88
N ARG A 31 5.91 8.94 -7.03
CA ARG A 31 5.33 9.53 -8.26
C ARG A 31 4.29 8.60 -8.91
N SER A 32 4.50 7.29 -8.80
CA SER A 32 3.59 6.29 -9.33
C SER A 32 2.38 6.12 -8.43
N LEU A 33 1.19 5.95 -9.01
CA LEU A 33 0.02 5.56 -8.24
C LEU A 33 0.12 4.07 -7.93
N ILE A 34 0.43 3.75 -6.68
CA ILE A 34 0.55 2.37 -6.19
C ILE A 34 -0.52 2.18 -5.12
N SER A 35 -1.52 1.36 -5.43
CA SER A 35 -2.61 1.00 -4.53
C SER A 35 -2.48 -0.44 -4.06
N TYR A 36 -3.12 -0.74 -2.95
CA TYR A 36 -3.21 -2.06 -2.35
C TYR A 36 -4.54 -2.19 -1.61
N GLU A 37 -5.01 -3.41 -1.42
CA GLU A 37 -6.29 -3.69 -0.78
C GLU A 37 -6.27 -5.01 0.02
N GLY A 38 -7.24 -5.19 0.89
CA GLY A 38 -7.41 -6.42 1.65
C GLY A 38 -8.65 -6.42 2.52
N GLU A 39 -9.33 -7.57 2.59
CA GLU A 39 -10.54 -7.74 3.42
C GLU A 39 -10.21 -7.81 4.93
N THR A 40 -8.97 -8.20 5.27
CA THR A 40 -8.47 -8.18 6.64
C THR A 40 -7.22 -7.30 6.74
N ARG A 41 -6.86 -6.94 7.98
CA ARG A 41 -5.63 -6.20 8.26
C ARG A 41 -4.39 -6.94 7.74
N GLU A 42 -4.36 -8.25 7.89
CA GLU A 42 -3.24 -9.10 7.50
C GLU A 42 -3.11 -9.16 5.98
N ALA A 43 -4.25 -9.31 5.27
CA ALA A 43 -4.28 -9.27 3.81
C ALA A 43 -3.82 -7.91 3.28
N LEU A 44 -4.33 -6.82 3.86
CA LEU A 44 -3.95 -5.46 3.50
C LEU A 44 -2.45 -5.20 3.72
N GLN A 45 -1.90 -5.67 4.84
CA GLN A 45 -0.48 -5.52 5.16
C GLN A 45 0.41 -6.35 4.23
N ALA A 46 -0.02 -7.57 3.88
CA ALA A 46 0.69 -8.42 2.95
C ALA A 46 0.73 -7.80 1.55
N ASP A 47 -0.40 -7.27 1.07
CA ASP A 47 -0.48 -6.64 -0.25
C ASP A 47 0.33 -5.34 -0.30
N PHE A 48 0.26 -4.51 0.75
CA PHE A 48 1.11 -3.32 0.88
C PHE A 48 2.60 -3.66 0.77
N ARG A 49 3.07 -4.67 1.51
CA ARG A 49 4.49 -5.06 1.46
C ARG A 49 4.89 -5.57 0.08
N LYS A 50 4.02 -6.35 -0.56
CA LYS A 50 4.25 -6.85 -1.93
C LYS A 50 4.38 -5.72 -2.94
N VAL A 51 3.53 -4.70 -2.89
CA VAL A 51 3.61 -3.57 -3.83
C VAL A 51 4.81 -2.67 -3.56
N ILE A 52 5.25 -2.54 -2.30
CA ILE A 52 6.50 -1.83 -1.95
C ILE A 52 7.72 -2.59 -2.49
N ASP A 53 7.77 -3.91 -2.32
CA ASP A 53 8.87 -4.72 -2.83
C ASP A 53 8.97 -4.61 -4.35
N ALA A 54 7.86 -4.79 -5.06
CA ALA A 54 7.81 -4.63 -6.51
C ALA A 54 8.21 -3.22 -6.97
N TYR A 55 7.83 -2.17 -6.22
CA TYR A 55 8.23 -0.80 -6.52
C TYR A 55 9.74 -0.59 -6.38
N LEU A 56 10.34 -1.10 -5.31
CA LEU A 56 11.78 -0.98 -5.07
C LEU A 56 12.58 -1.79 -6.09
N GLU A 57 12.08 -2.94 -6.54
CA GLU A 57 12.67 -3.72 -7.63
C GLU A 57 12.62 -2.93 -8.95
N LEU A 58 11.47 -2.34 -9.29
CA LEU A 58 11.34 -1.51 -10.49
C LEU A 58 12.25 -0.27 -10.47
N CYS A 59 12.46 0.31 -9.28
CA CYS A 59 13.38 1.43 -9.12
C CYS A 59 14.85 1.02 -9.32
N GLN A 60 15.23 -0.17 -8.88
CA GLN A 60 16.58 -0.71 -9.07
C GLN A 60 16.87 -1.09 -10.52
N GLU A 61 15.88 -1.63 -11.24
CA GLU A 61 16.03 -1.96 -12.67
C GLU A 61 16.21 -0.70 -13.55
N LYS A 62 15.77 0.46 -13.08
CA LYS A 62 15.83 1.73 -13.82
C LYS A 62 17.00 2.64 -13.43
N SER A 63 17.94 2.17 -12.59
CA SER A 63 19.12 2.92 -12.15
C SER A 63 20.39 2.50 -12.86
#